data_AF-A0A7Y1ZJ25-F1
#
_entry.id   AF-A0A7Y1ZJ25-F1
#
_cell.length_a   1.000
_cell.length_b   1.000
_cell.length_c   1.000
_cell.angle_alpha   90.00
_cell.angle_beta   90.00
_cell.angle_gamma   90.00
#
_symmetry.space_group_name_H-M   'P 1'
#
loop_
_entity.id
_entity.type
_entity.pdbx_description
1 polymer ?
#
loop_
_entity_poly.entity_id
_entity_poly.type
_entity_poly.pdbx_seq_one_letter_code
_entity_poly.pdbx_strand_id
1 'polypeptide(L)'
;MKKLLIVLIGLPLLLALLLVGVSIYTVQSGVASRSDLEFLFDHARRDGIVAAYNTVQTHLYGVDLSDVPDPSYGREEIAGRGHAPWVIRGNLDERPRVLKFALAEGIWAAYDTESASLYQVWEGDIEFAGAAYDYRHGPQPTSRGNAYARDAQGSRWFIEVAGEELPATVRYLGHEYGPGRATAGMRFSVTAAGFALELTEWPELGASDGEKTLLREFRGGDTPGGVTAGFYTGSGERHLADGTVTVALGATTPINPPSGPDRGREAGNEELLRGEQVIANSDCLACHGETHRISGPAWSQVSGKFRGKIQEEVVGALTAKVIEGGMGNWGTIVMPGHPDMSEEDARAAVTYILSVPPQEADPAPPLDENGEPYVA
;
A
#
# COMPACT_ATOMS: atom_id res chain seq x y z
N MET A 1 38.15 -49.76 -10.98
CA MET A 1 36.86 -49.57 -11.69
C MET A 1 35.73 -50.45 -11.15
N LYS A 2 35.74 -51.80 -11.26
CA LYS A 2 34.63 -52.64 -10.75
C LYS A 2 34.26 -52.42 -9.28
N LYS A 3 35.25 -52.37 -8.37
CA LYS A 3 35.02 -52.10 -6.94
C LYS A 3 34.41 -50.70 -6.68
N LEU A 4 34.84 -49.70 -7.46
CA LEU A 4 34.30 -48.34 -7.38
C LEU A 4 32.86 -48.29 -7.90
N LEU A 5 32.54 -49.01 -8.98
CA LEU A 5 31.17 -49.13 -9.51
C LEU A 5 30.24 -49.82 -8.52
N ILE A 6 30.71 -50.88 -7.85
CA ILE A 6 29.95 -51.58 -6.80
C ILE A 6 29.63 -50.64 -5.64
N VAL A 7 30.57 -49.78 -5.24
CA VAL A 7 30.31 -48.79 -4.18
C VAL A 7 29.36 -47.68 -4.65
N LEU A 8 29.57 -47.14 -5.86
CA LEU A 8 28.75 -46.06 -6.41
C LEU A 8 27.29 -46.46 -6.65
N ILE A 9 27.01 -47.73 -6.93
CA ILE A 9 25.64 -48.24 -7.15
C ILE A 9 25.10 -48.90 -5.89
N GLY A 10 25.93 -49.67 -5.18
CA GLY A 10 25.52 -50.43 -4.01
C GLY A 10 25.22 -49.55 -2.80
N LEU A 11 25.96 -48.45 -2.59
CA LEU A 11 25.74 -47.57 -1.44
C LEU A 11 24.41 -46.80 -1.56
N PRO A 12 24.04 -46.18 -2.70
CA PRO A 12 22.72 -45.55 -2.84
C PRO A 12 21.56 -46.55 -2.72
N LEU A 13 21.70 -47.76 -3.27
CA LEU A 13 20.69 -48.80 -3.15
C LEU A 13 20.50 -49.27 -1.71
N LEU A 14 21.60 -49.45 -0.96
CA LEU A 14 21.55 -49.78 0.46
C LEU A 14 20.87 -48.66 1.26
N LEU A 15 21.22 -47.39 1.00
CA LEU A 15 20.62 -46.23 1.65
C LEU A 15 19.12 -46.10 1.33
N ALA A 16 18.72 -46.35 0.09
CA ALA A 16 17.31 -46.36 -0.31
C ALA A 16 16.53 -47.48 0.40
N LEU A 17 17.10 -48.69 0.49
CA LEU A 17 16.49 -49.80 1.23
C LEU A 17 16.39 -49.50 2.73
N LEU A 18 17.39 -48.87 3.32
CA LEU A 18 17.38 -48.41 4.71
C LEU A 18 16.29 -47.36 4.94
N LEU A 19 16.17 -46.38 4.04
CA LEU A 19 15.14 -45.35 4.10
C LEU A 19 13.74 -45.97 4.05
N VAL A 20 13.51 -46.90 3.11
CA VAL A 20 12.24 -47.64 3.00
C VAL A 20 11.95 -48.45 4.26
N GLY A 21 12.96 -49.13 4.81
CA GLY A 21 12.82 -49.88 6.06
C GLY A 21 12.45 -49.00 7.25
N VAL A 22 13.10 -47.82 7.37
CA VAL A 22 12.79 -46.83 8.41
C VAL A 22 11.39 -46.27 8.24
N SER A 23 10.98 -45.91 7.02
CA SER A 23 9.62 -45.42 6.72
C SER A 23 8.53 -46.45 7.03
N ILE A 24 8.78 -47.73 6.74
CA ILE A 24 7.84 -48.81 7.09
C ILE A 24 7.75 -48.96 8.61
N TYR A 25 8.90 -48.95 9.30
CA TYR A 25 8.94 -49.07 10.74
C TYR A 25 8.22 -47.91 11.45
N THR A 26 8.44 -46.66 11.03
CA THR A 26 7.80 -45.48 11.65
C THR A 26 6.28 -45.48 11.49
N VAL A 27 5.77 -45.99 10.36
CA VAL A 27 4.32 -46.19 10.15
C VAL A 27 3.78 -47.31 11.03
N GLN A 28 4.48 -48.44 11.11
CA GLN A 28 4.04 -49.58 11.91
C GLN A 28 4.08 -49.30 13.42
N SER A 29 5.05 -48.49 13.88
CA SER A 29 5.16 -48.08 15.27
C SER A 29 4.22 -46.93 15.64
N GLY A 30 3.41 -46.43 14.70
CA GLY A 30 2.47 -45.32 14.91
C GLY A 30 3.14 -43.96 15.15
N VAL A 31 4.42 -43.83 14.81
CA VAL A 31 5.20 -42.59 14.99
C VAL A 31 4.88 -41.58 13.88
N ALA A 32 4.52 -42.06 12.69
CA ALA A 32 4.05 -41.24 11.58
C ALA A 32 2.94 -41.97 10.81
N SER A 33 2.02 -41.24 10.18
CA SER A 33 1.03 -41.81 9.26
C SER A 33 1.61 -41.93 7.84
N ARG A 34 0.92 -42.69 6.97
CA ARG A 34 1.28 -42.76 5.56
C ARG A 34 1.17 -41.40 4.86
N SER A 35 0.15 -40.61 5.21
CA SER A 35 -0.05 -39.27 4.68
C SER A 35 1.08 -38.31 5.11
N ASP A 36 1.64 -38.48 6.31
CA ASP A 36 2.77 -37.64 6.76
C ASP A 36 4.03 -37.92 5.93
N LEU A 37 4.27 -39.19 5.58
CA LEU A 37 5.37 -39.56 4.71
C LEU A 37 5.15 -39.08 3.28
N GLU A 38 3.94 -39.25 2.73
CA GLU A 38 3.57 -38.75 1.40
C GLU A 38 3.75 -37.24 1.31
N PHE A 39 3.30 -36.49 2.33
CA PHE A 39 3.52 -35.06 2.44
C PHE A 39 5.01 -34.68 2.45
N LEU A 40 5.84 -35.36 3.24
CA LEU A 40 7.28 -35.09 3.27
C LEU A 40 7.97 -35.40 1.93
N PHE A 41 7.55 -36.45 1.23
CA PHE A 41 8.07 -36.78 -0.09
C PHE A 41 7.67 -35.75 -1.15
N ASP A 42 6.40 -35.34 -1.18
CA ASP A 42 5.92 -34.30 -2.10
C ASP A 42 6.57 -32.96 -1.81
N HIS A 43 6.72 -32.61 -0.54
CA HIS A 43 7.41 -31.39 -0.11
C HIS A 43 8.89 -31.41 -0.50
N ALA A 44 9.60 -32.54 -0.30
CA ALA A 44 10.98 -32.69 -0.74
C ALA A 44 11.14 -32.61 -2.26
N ARG A 45 10.16 -33.11 -3.02
CA ARG A 45 10.17 -33.10 -4.48
C ARG A 45 9.89 -31.71 -5.04
N ARG A 46 8.97 -30.95 -4.42
CA ARG A 46 8.58 -29.60 -4.85
C ARG A 46 9.58 -28.54 -4.41
N ASP A 47 9.99 -28.58 -3.13
CA ASP A 47 10.70 -27.50 -2.46
C ASP A 47 12.13 -27.89 -2.04
N GLY A 48 12.55 -29.13 -2.35
CA GLY A 48 13.89 -29.66 -2.08
C GLY A 48 14.03 -30.37 -0.73
N ILE A 49 15.04 -31.24 -0.62
CA ILE A 49 15.22 -32.11 0.56
C ILE A 49 15.53 -31.34 1.86
N VAL A 50 16.09 -30.13 1.74
CA VAL A 50 16.37 -29.24 2.88
C VAL A 50 15.07 -28.70 3.48
N ALA A 51 14.06 -28.38 2.66
CA ALA A 51 12.77 -27.91 3.13
C ALA A 51 12.05 -29.02 3.94
N ALA A 52 12.00 -30.23 3.40
CA ALA A 52 11.44 -31.38 4.11
C ALA A 52 12.17 -31.70 5.43
N TYR A 53 13.50 -31.59 5.45
CA TYR A 53 14.29 -31.72 6.68
C TYR A 53 13.91 -30.66 7.73
N ASN A 54 13.78 -29.40 7.33
CA ASN A 54 13.40 -28.30 8.22
C ASN A 54 11.98 -28.47 8.77
N THR A 55 11.05 -29.01 7.98
CA THR A 55 9.69 -29.34 8.45
C THR A 55 9.71 -30.43 9.52
N VAL A 56 10.51 -31.48 9.34
CA VAL A 56 10.68 -32.54 10.35
C VAL A 56 11.35 -31.98 11.62
N GLN A 57 12.41 -31.18 11.48
CA GLN A 57 13.06 -30.53 12.62
C GLN A 57 12.10 -29.64 13.41
N THR A 58 11.32 -28.80 12.70
CA THR A 58 10.29 -27.93 13.29
C THR A 58 9.24 -28.73 14.06
N HIS A 59 8.83 -29.89 13.55
CA HIS A 59 7.81 -30.70 14.21
C HIS A 59 8.36 -31.46 15.43
N LEU A 60 9.63 -31.89 15.38
CA LEU A 60 10.28 -32.63 16.47
C LEU A 60 10.77 -31.73 17.61
N TYR A 61 11.26 -30.54 17.29
CA TYR A 61 11.94 -29.65 18.25
C TYR A 61 11.20 -28.32 18.48
N GLY A 62 10.10 -28.07 17.77
CA GLY A 62 9.40 -26.79 17.78
C GLY A 62 10.09 -25.74 16.90
N VAL A 63 9.41 -24.62 16.69
CA VAL A 63 10.02 -23.41 16.09
C VAL A 63 10.66 -22.61 17.22
N ASP A 64 11.90 -22.16 17.05
CA ASP A 64 12.45 -21.11 17.90
C ASP A 64 11.72 -19.80 17.61
N LEU A 65 10.81 -19.42 18.52
CA LEU A 65 9.96 -18.25 18.37
C LEU A 65 10.70 -16.94 18.71
N SER A 66 11.98 -16.98 19.12
CA SER A 66 12.75 -15.75 19.40
C SER A 66 12.91 -14.85 18.18
N ASP A 67 12.90 -15.45 16.98
CA ASP A 67 13.07 -14.76 15.70
C ASP A 67 11.73 -14.51 14.99
N VAL A 68 10.61 -14.95 15.57
CA VAL A 68 9.27 -14.63 15.06
C VAL A 68 8.93 -13.22 15.55
N PRO A 69 8.63 -12.26 14.64
CA PRO A 69 8.16 -10.95 15.05
C PRO A 69 6.94 -11.12 15.96
N ASP A 70 7.01 -10.57 17.17
CA ASP A 70 5.93 -10.62 18.14
C ASP A 70 4.60 -10.22 17.46
N PRO A 71 3.60 -11.11 17.39
CA PRO A 71 2.33 -10.80 16.72
C PRO A 71 1.58 -9.65 17.42
N SER A 72 1.97 -9.32 18.65
CA SER A 72 1.49 -8.16 19.40
C SER A 72 2.30 -6.88 19.17
N TYR A 73 3.26 -6.85 18.23
CA TYR A 73 4.16 -5.71 18.04
C TYR A 73 3.41 -4.37 17.99
N GLY A 74 3.58 -3.58 19.05
CA GLY A 74 2.96 -2.28 19.23
C GLY A 74 1.53 -2.29 19.80
N ARG A 75 0.82 -3.43 19.88
CA ARG A 75 -0.55 -3.55 20.43
C ARG A 75 -0.63 -3.51 21.96
N GLU A 76 0.45 -3.12 22.62
CA GLU A 76 0.48 -2.86 24.06
C GLU A 76 -0.27 -1.55 24.33
N GLU A 77 -1.24 -1.60 25.25
CA GLU A 77 -1.94 -0.40 25.68
C GLU A 77 -1.03 0.47 26.54
N ILE A 78 -0.79 1.70 26.08
CA ILE A 78 -0.07 2.72 26.83
C ILE A 78 -1.09 3.68 27.43
N ALA A 79 -1.06 3.81 28.76
CA ALA A 79 -1.99 4.66 29.50
C ALA A 79 -2.01 6.10 28.93
N GLY A 80 -3.21 6.64 28.75
CA GLY A 80 -3.41 7.99 28.23
C GLY A 80 -3.38 8.14 26.71
N ARG A 81 -2.87 7.15 25.95
CA ARG A 81 -2.80 7.23 24.48
C ARG A 81 -4.12 6.91 23.78
N GLY A 82 -4.95 6.05 24.37
CA GLY A 82 -6.29 5.73 23.87
C GLY A 82 -6.36 4.86 22.61
N HIS A 83 -5.22 4.41 22.07
CA HIS A 83 -5.17 3.44 20.97
C HIS A 83 -3.91 2.57 21.07
N ALA A 84 -3.99 1.32 20.63
CA ALA A 84 -2.85 0.39 20.54
C ALA A 84 -2.85 -0.34 19.19
N PRO A 85 -1.78 -0.25 18.38
CA PRO A 85 -0.60 0.59 18.56
C PRO A 85 -0.88 2.09 18.52
N TRP A 86 -0.24 2.83 19.42
CA TRP A 86 -0.39 4.29 19.47
C TRP A 86 0.48 5.01 18.44
N VAL A 87 1.45 4.33 17.82
CA VAL A 87 2.22 4.82 16.65
C VAL A 87 2.06 3.85 15.49
N ILE A 88 1.60 4.34 14.33
CA ILE A 88 1.22 3.50 13.19
C ILE A 88 1.78 4.08 11.90
N ARG A 89 2.62 3.31 11.21
CA ARG A 89 3.03 3.64 9.84
C ARG A 89 2.04 3.04 8.85
N GLY A 90 1.65 3.80 7.83
CA GLY A 90 0.84 3.29 6.73
C GLY A 90 0.28 4.42 5.89
N ASN A 91 -0.87 4.18 5.28
CA ASN A 91 -1.58 5.20 4.54
C ASN A 91 -2.58 5.93 5.46
N LEU A 92 -2.94 7.15 5.10
CA LEU A 92 -4.04 7.92 5.72
C LEU A 92 -4.57 8.93 4.70
N ASP A 93 -5.89 9.02 4.53
CA ASP A 93 -6.53 10.02 3.64
C ASP A 93 -5.92 10.02 2.22
N GLU A 94 -5.74 8.83 1.64
CA GLU A 94 -5.11 8.61 0.32
C GLU A 94 -3.63 9.02 0.23
N ARG A 95 -3.04 9.47 1.33
CA ARG A 95 -1.61 9.76 1.40
C ARG A 95 -0.83 8.50 1.77
N PRO A 96 0.17 8.11 0.98
CA PRO A 96 1.07 7.04 1.35
C PRO A 96 2.08 7.53 2.40
N ARG A 97 2.74 6.57 3.07
CA ARG A 97 3.90 6.85 3.95
C ARG A 97 3.62 7.84 5.10
N VAL A 98 2.43 7.77 5.69
CA VAL A 98 2.04 8.56 6.85
C VAL A 98 2.39 7.82 8.14
N LEU A 99 2.98 8.53 9.10
CA LEU A 99 3.16 8.09 10.48
C LEU A 99 2.12 8.75 11.38
N LYS A 100 1.30 7.95 12.04
CA LYS A 100 0.18 8.38 12.88
C LYS A 100 0.54 8.19 14.35
N PHE A 101 0.21 9.16 15.18
CA PHE A 101 0.37 9.16 16.63
C PHE A 101 -0.99 9.35 17.27
N ALA A 102 -1.44 8.41 18.10
CA ALA A 102 -2.53 8.64 19.04
C ALA A 102 -1.94 9.40 20.23
N LEU A 103 -2.11 10.72 20.26
CA LEU A 103 -1.51 11.57 21.27
C LEU A 103 -2.24 11.44 22.61
N ALA A 104 -3.57 11.33 22.54
CA ALA A 104 -4.46 11.00 23.64
C ALA A 104 -5.70 10.28 23.12
N GLU A 105 -6.59 9.85 24.02
CA GLU A 105 -7.90 9.32 23.61
C GLU A 105 -8.64 10.31 22.71
N GLY A 106 -8.92 9.86 21.48
CA GLY A 106 -9.58 10.66 20.46
C GLY A 106 -8.75 11.80 19.87
N ILE A 107 -7.46 11.94 20.17
CA ILE A 107 -6.61 13.01 19.61
C ILE A 107 -5.44 12.40 18.87
N TRP A 108 -5.32 12.74 17.59
CA TRP A 108 -4.32 12.17 16.71
C TRP A 108 -3.48 13.24 16.03
N ALA A 109 -2.22 12.90 15.74
CA ALA A 109 -1.36 13.62 14.81
C ALA A 109 -0.85 12.69 13.71
N ALA A 110 -0.78 13.20 12.48
CA ALA A 110 -0.30 12.48 11.32
C ALA A 110 0.83 13.27 10.65
N TYR A 111 1.91 12.58 10.34
CA TYR A 111 3.09 13.13 9.68
C TYR A 111 3.34 12.44 8.35
N ASP A 112 3.58 13.22 7.31
CA ASP A 112 4.10 12.72 6.05
C ASP A 112 5.60 12.44 6.22
N THR A 113 6.00 11.17 6.06
CA THR A 113 7.41 10.78 6.24
C THR A 113 8.29 11.10 5.02
N GLU A 114 7.71 11.45 3.87
CA GLU A 114 8.46 11.85 2.68
C GLU A 114 8.97 13.28 2.81
N SER A 115 8.10 14.19 3.27
CA SER A 115 8.43 15.60 3.53
C SER A 115 8.78 15.91 4.99
N ALA A 116 8.75 14.92 5.89
CA ALA A 116 8.90 15.08 7.33
C ALA A 116 8.03 16.22 7.89
N SER A 117 6.77 16.28 7.46
CA SER A 117 5.88 17.41 7.76
C SER A 117 4.65 16.97 8.54
N LEU A 118 4.22 17.80 9.48
CA LEU A 118 2.93 17.64 10.14
C LEU A 118 1.82 17.81 9.10
N TYR A 119 1.12 16.72 8.78
CA TYR A 119 0.00 16.73 7.84
C TYR A 119 -1.30 17.12 8.53
N GLN A 120 -1.63 16.52 9.67
CA GLN A 120 -2.91 16.78 10.34
C GLN A 120 -2.82 16.56 11.86
N VAL A 121 -3.54 17.38 12.62
CA VAL A 121 -3.89 17.13 14.02
C VAL A 121 -5.41 17.21 14.14
N TRP A 122 -6.06 16.21 14.74
CA TRP A 122 -7.51 16.19 14.81
C TRP A 122 -8.03 15.50 16.06
N GLU A 123 -9.26 15.87 16.40
CA GLU A 123 -10.09 15.15 17.36
C GLU A 123 -11.03 14.20 16.60
N GLY A 124 -11.04 12.93 17.00
CA GLY A 124 -11.84 11.87 16.40
C GLY A 124 -11.06 10.56 16.31
N ASP A 125 -11.27 9.83 15.23
CA ASP A 125 -10.80 8.46 15.05
C ASP A 125 -10.19 8.23 13.66
N ILE A 126 -9.69 7.01 13.46
CA ILE A 126 -9.25 6.49 12.17
C ILE A 126 -10.14 5.33 11.81
N GLU A 127 -10.78 5.41 10.65
CA GLU A 127 -11.47 4.27 10.07
C GLU A 127 -10.44 3.36 9.39
N PHE A 128 -10.05 2.30 10.07
CA PHE A 128 -9.18 1.25 9.52
C PHE A 128 -9.98 0.30 8.61
N ALA A 129 -10.35 0.78 7.43
CA ALA A 129 -10.94 -0.03 6.36
C ALA A 129 -9.91 -0.34 5.26
N GLY A 130 -10.18 -1.38 4.46
CA GLY A 130 -9.38 -1.73 3.30
C GLY A 130 -8.77 -3.14 3.37
N ALA A 131 -8.10 -3.54 2.29
CA ALA A 131 -7.65 -4.92 2.08
C ALA A 131 -6.79 -5.48 3.23
N ALA A 132 -6.03 -4.62 3.92
CA ALA A 132 -5.18 -5.01 5.03
C ALA A 132 -5.89 -5.13 6.40
N TYR A 133 -7.11 -4.60 6.53
CA TYR A 133 -7.82 -4.50 7.82
C TYR A 133 -9.12 -5.31 7.85
N ASP A 134 -9.94 -5.23 6.81
CA ASP A 134 -11.25 -5.89 6.75
C ASP A 134 -11.46 -6.71 5.47
N TYR A 135 -10.38 -6.96 4.71
CA TYR A 135 -10.37 -7.66 3.43
C TYR A 135 -11.28 -7.06 2.35
N ARG A 136 -11.84 -5.86 2.58
CA ARG A 136 -12.64 -5.16 1.59
C ARG A 136 -11.71 -4.40 0.65
N HIS A 137 -11.95 -4.55 -0.65
CA HIS A 137 -11.38 -3.63 -1.63
C HIS A 137 -12.11 -2.28 -1.47
N GLY A 138 -11.39 -1.29 -0.95
CA GLY A 138 -11.96 0.00 -0.53
C GLY A 138 -10.86 0.94 -0.03
N PRO A 139 -11.20 2.19 0.31
CA PRO A 139 -10.20 3.21 0.61
C PRO A 139 -9.28 2.76 1.74
N GLN A 140 -8.01 3.13 1.60
CA GLN A 140 -7.01 3.07 2.66
C GLN A 140 -7.50 3.85 3.89
N PRO A 141 -6.96 3.64 5.10
CA PRO A 141 -7.49 4.23 6.32
C PRO A 141 -7.78 5.73 6.19
N THR A 142 -8.91 6.19 6.71
CA THR A 142 -9.34 7.60 6.63
C THR A 142 -9.46 8.19 8.03
N SER A 143 -9.10 9.47 8.15
CA SER A 143 -9.35 10.25 9.36
C SER A 143 -10.82 10.66 9.43
N ARG A 144 -11.38 10.67 10.64
CA ARG A 144 -12.76 11.06 10.94
C ARG A 144 -12.77 12.01 12.13
N GLY A 145 -13.71 12.95 12.13
CA GLY A 145 -13.86 13.95 13.19
C GLY A 145 -13.55 15.36 12.72
N ASN A 146 -12.88 16.17 13.55
CA ASN A 146 -12.62 17.58 13.28
C ASN A 146 -11.12 17.88 13.39
N ALA A 147 -10.53 18.44 12.33
CA ALA A 147 -9.14 18.83 12.30
C ALA A 147 -8.92 20.15 13.03
N TYR A 148 -7.95 20.19 13.94
CA TYR A 148 -7.38 21.41 14.52
C TYR A 148 -6.41 22.09 13.55
N ALA A 149 -5.62 21.28 12.84
CA ALA A 149 -4.65 21.74 11.87
C ALA A 149 -4.56 20.73 10.73
N ARG A 150 -4.45 21.23 9.50
CA ARG A 150 -4.24 20.41 8.30
C ARG A 150 -3.35 21.16 7.30
N ASP A 151 -2.25 20.53 6.91
CA ASP A 151 -1.31 21.04 5.91
C ASP A 151 -1.15 20.03 4.78
N ALA A 152 -1.84 20.29 3.67
CA ALA A 152 -1.83 19.41 2.51
C ALA A 152 -0.58 19.59 1.62
N GLN A 153 0.11 20.73 1.74
CA GLN A 153 1.24 21.10 0.88
C GLN A 153 2.56 20.51 1.40
N GLY A 154 2.67 20.35 2.72
CA GLY A 154 3.85 19.82 3.38
C GLY A 154 4.95 20.87 3.59
N SER A 155 5.95 20.48 4.38
CA SER A 155 7.00 21.39 4.81
C SER A 155 8.13 21.52 3.79
N ARG A 156 8.66 22.74 3.64
CA ARG A 156 9.88 23.00 2.84
C ARG A 156 11.05 23.23 3.79
N TRP A 157 12.01 22.32 3.77
CA TRP A 157 13.16 22.35 4.68
C TRP A 157 14.29 23.25 4.18
N PHE A 158 15.02 23.83 5.13
CA PHE A 158 16.24 24.59 4.89
C PHE A 158 17.30 24.28 5.95
N ILE A 159 18.56 24.56 5.63
CA ILE A 159 19.65 24.67 6.59
C ILE A 159 20.10 26.13 6.60
N GLU A 160 20.13 26.74 7.78
CA GLU A 160 20.69 28.06 8.02
C GLU A 160 22.16 27.94 8.39
N VAL A 161 23.02 28.66 7.66
CA VAL A 161 24.47 28.73 7.91
C VAL A 161 24.85 30.20 7.98
N ALA A 162 25.33 30.65 9.14
CA ALA A 162 25.72 32.05 9.36
C ALA A 162 24.64 33.08 8.93
N GLY A 163 23.35 32.73 9.09
CA GLY A 163 22.20 33.56 8.73
C GLY A 163 21.75 33.46 7.26
N GLU A 164 22.40 32.64 6.42
CA GLU A 164 21.96 32.36 5.05
C GLU A 164 21.18 31.04 4.99
N GLU A 165 20.02 31.03 4.34
CA GLU A 165 19.21 29.83 4.16
C GLU A 165 19.53 29.09 2.88
N LEU A 166 19.85 27.81 3.03
CA LEU A 166 20.10 26.89 1.95
C LEU A 166 18.92 25.92 1.85
N PRO A 167 18.23 25.83 0.69
CA PRO A 167 17.18 24.83 0.48
C PRO A 167 17.70 23.42 0.77
N ALA A 168 16.96 22.67 1.57
CA ALA A 168 17.39 21.37 2.06
C ALA A 168 16.45 20.25 1.61
N THR A 169 17.02 19.06 1.46
CA THR A 169 16.26 17.82 1.29
C THR A 169 16.15 17.12 2.63
N VAL A 170 15.05 16.40 2.84
CA VAL A 170 14.82 15.62 4.06
C VAL A 170 14.65 14.15 3.74
N ARG A 171 15.12 13.28 4.63
CA ARG A 171 14.97 11.83 4.54
C ARG A 171 14.58 11.26 5.89
N TYR A 172 13.43 10.61 5.97
CA TYR A 172 13.03 9.83 7.13
C TYR A 172 13.95 8.63 7.36
N LEU A 173 14.46 8.50 8.59
CA LEU A 173 15.37 7.44 9.01
C LEU A 173 14.69 6.36 9.85
N GLY A 174 13.51 6.66 10.41
CA GLY A 174 12.76 5.74 11.26
C GLY A 174 12.04 6.47 12.39
N HIS A 175 11.37 5.72 13.24
CA HIS A 175 10.86 6.22 14.52
C HIS A 175 11.37 5.32 15.63
N GLU A 176 11.48 5.89 16.82
CA GLU A 176 11.95 5.21 18.02
C GLU A 176 11.01 5.49 19.19
N TYR A 177 10.99 4.56 20.15
CA TYR A 177 10.21 4.71 21.38
C TYR A 177 11.11 5.18 22.51
N GLY A 178 10.59 6.10 23.33
CA GLY A 178 11.21 6.48 24.59
C GLY A 178 11.00 5.43 25.68
N PRO A 179 11.43 5.73 26.92
CA PRO A 179 11.27 4.84 28.08
C PRO A 179 9.82 4.39 28.26
N GLY A 180 9.62 3.08 28.44
CA GLY A 180 8.29 2.49 28.60
C GLY A 180 7.35 2.69 27.41
N ARG A 181 7.89 3.07 26.23
CA ARG A 181 7.13 3.41 25.01
C ARG A 181 6.10 4.52 25.24
N ALA A 182 6.31 5.30 26.31
CA ALA A 182 5.43 6.38 26.71
C ALA A 182 5.53 7.57 25.76
N THR A 183 6.64 7.73 25.03
CA THR A 183 6.86 8.73 23.98
C THR A 183 7.43 8.07 22.73
N ALA A 184 7.35 8.74 21.59
CA ALA A 184 7.93 8.27 20.34
C ALA A 184 8.45 9.43 19.49
N GLY A 185 9.64 9.25 18.94
CA GLY A 185 10.36 10.26 18.17
C GLY A 185 10.51 9.84 16.71
N MET A 186 10.38 10.79 15.79
CA MET A 186 10.63 10.61 14.36
C MET A 186 12.03 11.08 14.03
N ARG A 187 12.86 10.20 13.48
CA ARG A 187 14.21 10.51 13.05
C ARG A 187 14.26 10.86 11.58
N PHE A 188 14.97 11.91 11.24
CA PHE A 188 15.17 12.34 9.87
C PHE A 188 16.54 12.99 9.69
N SER A 189 17.04 12.96 8.46
CA SER A 189 18.25 13.66 8.03
C SER A 189 17.85 14.82 7.13
N VAL A 190 18.35 16.02 7.43
CA VAL A 190 18.21 17.23 6.62
C VAL A 190 19.55 17.54 5.98
N THR A 191 19.61 17.66 4.65
CA THR A 191 20.86 17.85 3.91
C THR A 191 20.81 19.03 2.95
N ALA A 192 21.85 19.87 2.96
CA ALA A 192 22.03 20.99 2.02
C ALA A 192 23.51 21.34 1.90
N ALA A 193 23.99 21.61 0.68
CA ALA A 193 25.35 22.12 0.41
C ALA A 193 26.51 21.40 1.15
N GLY A 194 26.41 20.08 1.35
CA GLY A 194 27.42 19.28 2.04
C GLY A 194 27.22 19.16 3.56
N PHE A 195 26.28 19.90 4.15
CA PHE A 195 25.82 19.70 5.51
C PHE A 195 24.79 18.57 5.57
N ALA A 196 24.86 17.77 6.63
CA ALA A 196 23.89 16.74 6.96
C ALA A 196 23.61 16.79 8.46
N LEU A 197 22.38 17.12 8.84
CA LEU A 197 21.92 17.19 10.22
C LEU A 197 20.97 16.03 10.48
N GLU A 198 21.22 15.24 11.52
CA GLU A 198 20.24 14.29 12.03
C GLU A 198 19.43 14.93 13.15
N LEU A 199 18.11 14.83 13.02
CA LEU A 199 17.14 15.39 13.94
C LEU A 199 16.15 14.31 14.36
N THR A 200 15.68 14.42 15.59
CA THR A 200 14.55 13.65 16.11
C THR A 200 13.46 14.60 16.57
N GLU A 201 12.25 14.46 16.04
CA GLU A 201 11.05 15.20 16.46
C GLU A 201 10.17 14.33 17.36
N TRP A 202 9.84 14.82 18.56
CA TRP A 202 8.97 14.16 19.54
C TRP A 202 7.64 14.94 19.65
N PRO A 203 6.55 14.46 19.01
CA PRO A 203 5.25 15.08 19.13
C PRO A 203 4.52 14.65 20.41
N GLU A 204 4.09 15.61 21.22
CA GLU A 204 3.30 15.36 22.43
C GLU A 204 2.14 16.35 22.59
N LEU A 205 1.08 15.91 23.26
CA LEU A 205 -0.01 16.79 23.65
C LEU A 205 0.39 17.61 24.88
N GLY A 206 0.33 18.92 24.77
CA GLY A 206 0.51 19.88 25.86
C GLY A 206 -0.76 20.67 26.16
N ALA A 207 -0.64 21.59 27.11
CA ALA A 207 -1.66 22.58 27.42
C ALA A 207 -1.00 23.93 27.71
N SER A 208 -1.57 25.00 27.18
CA SER A 208 -1.17 26.38 27.45
C SER A 208 -2.41 27.23 27.68
N ASP A 209 -2.45 27.97 28.78
CA ASP A 209 -3.58 28.84 29.15
C ASP A 209 -4.97 28.16 29.11
N GLY A 210 -5.01 26.85 29.39
CA GLY A 210 -6.24 26.05 29.38
C GLY A 210 -6.63 25.48 28.01
N GLU A 211 -5.94 25.87 26.94
CA GLU A 211 -6.14 25.35 25.59
C GLU A 211 -5.16 24.21 25.28
N LYS A 212 -5.61 23.25 24.47
CA LYS A 212 -4.76 22.14 24.01
C LYS A 212 -3.72 22.66 23.04
N THR A 213 -2.52 22.08 23.09
CA THR A 213 -1.43 22.39 22.15
C THR A 213 -0.74 21.12 21.70
N LEU A 214 -0.27 21.09 20.46
CA LEU A 214 0.70 20.10 20.03
C LEU A 214 2.10 20.68 20.26
N LEU A 215 2.90 19.99 21.06
CA LEU A 215 4.31 20.27 21.27
C LEU A 215 5.12 19.41 20.30
N ARG A 216 5.94 20.04 19.47
CA ARG A 216 6.86 19.38 18.54
C ARG A 216 8.28 19.66 19.02
N GLU A 217 8.84 18.74 19.79
CA GLU A 217 10.18 18.91 20.35
C GLU A 217 11.23 18.33 19.40
N PHE A 218 12.04 19.22 18.81
CA PHE A 218 13.15 18.88 17.94
C PHE A 218 14.44 18.78 18.73
N ARG A 219 15.12 17.64 18.57
CA ARG A 219 16.43 17.38 19.17
C ARG A 219 17.41 17.01 18.06
N GLY A 220 18.53 17.72 17.97
CA GLY A 220 19.61 17.42 17.03
C GLY A 220 20.78 16.69 17.66
N GLY A 221 21.61 16.07 16.81
CA GLY A 221 22.97 15.68 17.18
C GLY A 221 23.92 16.89 17.28
N ASP A 222 25.18 16.66 17.64
CA ASP A 222 26.22 17.70 17.67
C ASP A 222 26.35 18.36 16.28
N THR A 223 25.89 19.59 16.14
CA THR A 223 26.06 20.37 14.92
C THR A 223 27.33 21.21 15.00
N PRO A 224 28.06 21.40 13.88
CA PRO A 224 29.10 22.42 13.81
C PRO A 224 28.50 23.77 14.21
N GLY A 225 29.15 24.49 15.12
CA GLY A 225 28.61 25.74 15.68
C GLY A 225 28.15 26.72 14.60
N GLY A 226 26.88 27.11 14.64
CA GLY A 226 26.27 28.06 13.70
C GLY A 226 25.52 27.46 12.52
N VAL A 227 25.24 26.15 12.53
CA VAL A 227 24.42 25.45 11.53
C VAL A 227 23.15 24.91 12.18
N THR A 228 21.98 25.34 11.68
CA THR A 228 20.67 24.94 12.23
C THR A 228 19.72 24.57 11.10
N ALA A 229 18.92 23.52 11.27
CA ALA A 229 17.86 23.19 10.32
C ALA A 229 16.57 23.94 10.69
N GLY A 230 15.77 24.23 9.68
CA GLY A 230 14.43 24.78 9.86
C GLY A 230 13.52 24.37 8.72
N PHE A 231 12.26 24.77 8.81
CA PHE A 231 11.27 24.48 7.80
C PHE A 231 10.26 25.61 7.67
N TYR A 232 9.70 25.71 6.48
CA TYR A 232 8.47 26.44 6.24
C TYR A 232 7.29 25.48 6.27
N THR A 233 6.20 25.84 6.95
CA THR A 233 4.92 25.15 6.79
C THR A 233 4.36 25.37 5.37
N GLY A 234 3.33 24.63 4.98
CA GLY A 234 2.60 24.84 3.73
C GLY A 234 1.91 26.21 3.64
N SER A 235 1.64 26.86 4.77
CA SER A 235 1.17 28.25 4.81
C SER A 235 2.30 29.29 4.66
N GLY A 236 3.56 28.84 4.66
CA GLY A 236 4.74 29.69 4.55
C GLY A 236 5.25 30.24 5.89
N GLU A 237 4.75 29.74 7.03
CA GLU A 237 5.26 30.10 8.34
C GLU A 237 6.63 29.46 8.58
N ARG A 238 7.59 30.25 9.06
CA ARG A 238 8.97 29.82 9.25
C ARG A 238 9.21 29.36 10.68
N HIS A 239 9.82 28.19 10.84
CA HIS A 239 10.22 27.62 12.13
C HIS A 239 11.66 27.10 12.08
N LEU A 240 12.38 27.24 13.20
CA LEU A 240 13.63 26.52 13.42
C LEU A 240 13.30 25.15 14.02
N ALA A 241 13.99 24.11 13.56
CA ALA A 241 13.88 22.74 14.08
C ALA A 241 14.88 22.54 15.24
N ASP A 242 14.81 23.43 16.22
CA ASP A 242 15.64 23.44 17.42
C ASP A 242 14.77 23.79 18.63
N GLY A 243 14.69 22.89 19.60
CA GLY A 243 13.80 23.01 20.75
C GLY A 243 12.34 22.75 20.41
N THR A 244 11.42 23.45 21.06
CA THR A 244 9.98 23.16 20.97
C THR A 244 9.26 24.15 20.06
N VAL A 245 8.59 23.62 19.02
CA VAL A 245 7.60 24.34 18.23
C VAL A 245 6.20 23.99 18.74
N THR A 246 5.39 25.00 19.05
CA THR A 246 4.04 24.80 19.58
C THR A 246 2.99 25.11 18.52
N VAL A 247 2.05 24.21 18.32
CA VAL A 247 0.87 24.41 17.47
C VAL A 247 -0.37 24.49 18.35
N ALA A 248 -1.07 25.62 18.32
CA ALA A 248 -2.31 25.80 19.07
C ALA A 248 -3.43 24.93 18.48
N LEU A 249 -4.13 24.17 19.34
CA LEU A 249 -5.25 23.31 18.95
C LEU A 249 -6.57 23.94 19.37
N GLY A 250 -6.88 25.09 18.76
CA GLY A 250 -8.09 25.87 19.04
C GLY A 250 -9.26 25.48 18.14
N ALA A 251 -9.60 26.37 17.20
CA ALA A 251 -10.73 26.16 16.28
C ALA A 251 -10.55 24.90 15.43
N THR A 252 -11.65 24.20 15.16
CA THR A 252 -11.66 22.98 14.37
C THR A 252 -12.48 23.13 13.10
N THR A 253 -12.12 22.33 12.09
CA THR A 253 -12.87 22.19 10.84
C THR A 253 -13.27 20.73 10.64
N PRO A 254 -14.52 20.42 10.27
CA PRO A 254 -14.93 19.05 9.98
C PRO A 254 -14.02 18.41 8.92
N ILE A 255 -13.55 17.20 9.21
CA ILE A 255 -12.83 16.39 8.25
C ILE A 255 -13.89 15.78 7.34
N ASN A 256 -13.90 16.25 6.09
CA ASN A 256 -14.55 15.51 5.02
C ASN A 256 -13.56 14.43 4.60
N PRO A 257 -13.82 13.14 4.90
CA PRO A 257 -12.96 12.09 4.39
C PRO A 257 -12.95 12.20 2.87
N PRO A 258 -11.79 11.98 2.22
CA PRO A 258 -11.78 11.85 0.77
C PRO A 258 -12.88 10.83 0.41
N SER A 259 -13.76 11.21 -0.51
CA SER A 259 -14.70 10.26 -1.09
C SER A 259 -13.84 9.11 -1.58
N GLY A 260 -13.92 7.95 -0.89
CA GLY A 260 -13.10 6.78 -1.23
C GLY A 260 -13.26 6.45 -2.71
N PRO A 261 -12.44 5.53 -3.28
CA PRO A 261 -12.46 5.26 -4.71
C PRO A 261 -13.90 5.13 -5.16
N ASP A 262 -14.30 5.99 -6.11
CA ASP A 262 -15.66 6.03 -6.61
C ASP A 262 -16.04 4.59 -6.90
N ARG A 263 -17.04 4.07 -6.16
CA ARG A 263 -17.53 2.71 -6.41
C ARG A 263 -18.22 2.64 -7.77
N GLY A 264 -18.31 3.80 -8.43
CA GLY A 264 -18.99 4.12 -9.64
C GLY A 264 -20.49 4.02 -9.42
N ARG A 265 -21.20 4.83 -10.19
CA ARG A 265 -22.65 4.78 -10.26
C ARG A 265 -23.09 3.85 -11.39
N GLU A 266 -24.35 3.46 -11.34
CA GLU A 266 -25.04 2.94 -12.52
C GLU A 266 -25.29 4.09 -13.48
N ALA A 267 -25.23 3.82 -14.78
CA ALA A 267 -25.67 4.78 -15.79
C ALA A 267 -27.20 4.87 -15.78
N GLY A 268 -27.74 6.08 -15.90
CA GLY A 268 -29.17 6.30 -16.09
C GLY A 268 -29.60 5.93 -17.51
N ASN A 269 -30.88 5.59 -17.69
CA ASN A 269 -31.42 5.17 -18.99
C ASN A 269 -31.17 6.19 -20.12
N GLU A 270 -31.22 7.49 -19.84
CA GLU A 270 -30.96 8.54 -20.82
C GLU A 270 -29.49 8.56 -21.28
N GLU A 271 -28.56 8.34 -20.36
CA GLU A 271 -27.13 8.27 -20.66
C GLU A 271 -26.79 7.04 -21.50
N LEU A 272 -27.44 5.91 -21.20
CA LEU A 272 -27.33 4.68 -21.97
C LEU A 272 -27.82 4.87 -23.40
N LEU A 273 -29.02 5.44 -23.58
CA LEU A 273 -29.59 5.73 -24.90
C LEU A 273 -28.70 6.67 -25.71
N ARG A 274 -28.12 7.69 -25.05
CA ARG A 274 -27.19 8.63 -25.69
C ARG A 274 -25.92 7.94 -26.17
N GLY A 275 -25.30 7.11 -25.32
CA GLY A 275 -24.08 6.38 -25.68
C GLY A 275 -24.30 5.36 -26.79
N GLU A 276 -25.41 4.62 -26.73
CA GLU A 276 -25.81 3.68 -27.78
C GLU A 276 -25.96 4.39 -29.14
N GLN A 277 -26.57 5.59 -29.16
CA GLN A 277 -26.70 6.38 -30.38
C GLN A 277 -25.36 6.87 -30.93
N VAL A 278 -24.40 7.26 -30.09
CA VAL A 278 -23.04 7.63 -30.57
C VAL A 278 -22.40 6.44 -31.25
N ILE A 279 -22.42 5.28 -30.57
CA ILE A 279 -21.80 4.06 -31.05
C ILE A 279 -22.43 3.59 -32.37
N ALA A 280 -23.76 3.62 -32.47
CA ALA A 280 -24.49 3.23 -33.67
C ALA A 280 -24.18 4.12 -34.89
N ASN A 281 -23.82 5.38 -34.65
CA ASN A 281 -23.43 6.33 -35.69
C ASN A 281 -21.90 6.41 -35.90
N SER A 282 -21.14 5.53 -35.26
CA SER A 282 -19.68 5.46 -35.34
C SER A 282 -19.22 4.13 -35.94
N ASP A 283 -17.92 3.97 -36.15
CA ASP A 283 -17.29 2.77 -36.69
C ASP A 283 -16.82 1.77 -35.61
N CYS A 284 -17.14 2.01 -34.33
CA CYS A 284 -16.72 1.18 -33.19
C CYS A 284 -17.06 -0.32 -33.38
N LEU A 285 -18.23 -0.60 -33.97
CA LEU A 285 -18.74 -1.95 -34.22
C LEU A 285 -17.95 -2.76 -35.27
N ALA A 286 -17.07 -2.12 -36.04
CA ALA A 286 -16.19 -2.83 -36.97
C ALA A 286 -15.12 -3.65 -36.23
N CYS A 287 -14.74 -3.22 -35.02
CA CYS A 287 -13.63 -3.78 -34.26
C CYS A 287 -14.02 -4.30 -32.87
N HIS A 288 -15.16 -3.86 -32.33
CA HIS A 288 -15.62 -4.24 -31.00
C HIS A 288 -17.00 -4.91 -31.07
N GLY A 289 -17.15 -6.01 -30.35
CA GLY A 289 -18.44 -6.63 -30.07
C GLY A 289 -18.87 -6.36 -28.63
N GLU A 290 -20.17 -6.45 -28.36
CA GLU A 290 -20.72 -6.24 -27.01
C GLU A 290 -20.19 -7.29 -26.03
N THR A 291 -20.26 -8.57 -26.39
CA THR A 291 -19.92 -9.72 -25.53
C THR A 291 -18.84 -10.64 -26.11
N HIS A 292 -18.29 -10.33 -27.27
CA HIS A 292 -17.26 -11.14 -27.93
C HIS A 292 -16.21 -10.24 -28.58
N ARG A 293 -14.96 -10.68 -28.54
CA ARG A 293 -13.82 -10.00 -29.16
C ARG A 293 -13.91 -10.15 -30.68
N ILE A 294 -13.66 -9.06 -31.42
CA ILE A 294 -13.52 -9.08 -32.89
C ILE A 294 -12.06 -8.83 -33.24
N SER A 295 -11.63 -7.57 -33.25
CA SER A 295 -10.22 -7.18 -33.34
C SER A 295 -9.77 -6.45 -32.07
N GLY A 296 -10.63 -5.59 -31.53
CA GLY A 296 -10.52 -5.00 -30.19
C GLY A 296 -11.25 -5.84 -29.13
N PRO A 297 -11.02 -5.56 -27.83
CA PRO A 297 -11.69 -6.24 -26.73
C PRO A 297 -13.22 -6.09 -26.83
N ALA A 298 -13.95 -7.09 -26.35
CA ALA A 298 -15.38 -6.98 -26.14
C ALA A 298 -15.69 -5.87 -25.12
N TRP A 299 -16.82 -5.19 -25.26
CA TRP A 299 -17.24 -4.18 -24.28
C TRP A 299 -17.48 -4.80 -22.90
N SER A 300 -17.98 -6.04 -22.81
CA SER A 300 -18.07 -6.80 -21.57
C SER A 300 -16.72 -7.01 -20.86
N GLN A 301 -15.62 -7.17 -21.61
CA GLN A 301 -14.26 -7.26 -21.05
C GLN A 301 -13.78 -5.90 -20.53
N VAL A 302 -14.06 -4.83 -21.27
CA VAL A 302 -13.74 -3.46 -20.85
C VAL A 302 -14.51 -3.11 -19.58
N SER A 303 -15.83 -3.30 -19.58
CA SER A 303 -16.71 -3.15 -18.43
C SER A 303 -16.25 -3.99 -17.24
N GLY A 304 -15.96 -5.28 -17.43
CA GLY A 304 -15.51 -6.18 -16.38
C GLY A 304 -14.23 -5.74 -15.67
N LYS A 305 -13.24 -5.25 -16.41
CA LYS A 305 -12.00 -4.69 -15.82
C LYS A 305 -12.29 -3.50 -14.88
N PHE A 306 -13.36 -2.75 -15.16
CA PHE A 306 -13.80 -1.60 -14.38
C PHE A 306 -15.07 -1.88 -13.57
N ARG A 307 -15.35 -3.17 -13.29
CA ARG A 307 -16.43 -3.66 -12.42
C ARG A 307 -17.85 -3.34 -12.90
N GLY A 308 -18.03 -2.95 -14.15
CA GLY A 308 -19.33 -2.55 -14.69
C GLY A 308 -19.92 -1.30 -14.01
N LYS A 309 -19.05 -0.36 -13.61
CA LYS A 309 -19.45 0.85 -12.88
C LYS A 309 -18.89 2.11 -13.54
N ILE A 310 -19.69 3.17 -13.55
CA ILE A 310 -19.31 4.47 -14.10
C ILE A 310 -18.51 5.25 -13.05
N GLN A 311 -17.20 5.30 -13.26
CA GLN A 311 -16.24 6.08 -12.45
C GLN A 311 -15.70 7.21 -13.32
N GLU A 312 -15.74 8.46 -12.86
CA GLU A 312 -15.46 9.63 -13.72
C GLU A 312 -14.00 9.63 -14.23
N GLU A 313 -13.05 9.14 -13.43
CA GLU A 313 -11.65 9.01 -13.82
C GLU A 313 -11.46 7.94 -14.90
N VAL A 314 -12.21 6.84 -14.80
CA VAL A 314 -12.20 5.77 -15.81
C VAL A 314 -12.84 6.26 -17.11
N VAL A 315 -13.96 6.98 -17.01
CA VAL A 315 -14.63 7.61 -18.16
C VAL A 315 -13.65 8.57 -18.85
N GLY A 316 -12.98 9.45 -18.09
CA GLY A 316 -11.99 10.37 -18.63
C GLY A 316 -10.82 9.66 -19.34
N ALA A 317 -10.24 8.64 -18.70
CA ALA A 317 -9.12 7.89 -19.27
C ALA A 317 -9.50 7.13 -20.54
N LEU A 318 -10.68 6.49 -20.57
CA LEU A 318 -11.18 5.79 -21.76
C LEU A 318 -11.63 6.76 -22.85
N THR A 319 -12.17 7.93 -22.49
CA THR A 319 -12.52 9.00 -23.44
C THR A 319 -11.28 9.49 -24.18
N ALA A 320 -10.20 9.81 -23.45
CA ALA A 320 -8.91 10.15 -24.06
C ALA A 320 -8.42 9.01 -24.96
N LYS A 321 -8.58 7.75 -24.52
CA LYS A 321 -8.20 6.58 -25.32
C LYS A 321 -9.00 6.46 -26.63
N VAL A 322 -10.28 6.79 -26.63
CA VAL A 322 -11.12 6.78 -27.84
C VAL A 322 -10.67 7.84 -28.84
N ILE A 323 -10.39 9.05 -28.35
CA ILE A 323 -9.99 10.20 -29.18
C ILE A 323 -8.57 10.02 -29.74
N GLU A 324 -7.62 9.62 -28.90
CA GLU A 324 -6.19 9.52 -29.27
C GLU A 324 -5.80 8.16 -29.85
N GLY A 325 -6.55 7.11 -29.51
CA GLY A 325 -6.26 5.73 -29.87
C GLY A 325 -5.13 5.09 -29.04
N GLY A 326 -4.58 4.01 -29.56
CA GLY A 326 -3.31 3.42 -29.11
C GLY A 326 -3.34 1.91 -28.89
N MET A 327 -2.33 1.40 -28.17
CA MET A 327 -2.00 -0.03 -28.10
C MET A 327 -1.68 -0.45 -26.64
N GLY A 328 -1.67 -1.75 -26.34
CA GLY A 328 -0.95 -2.33 -25.20
C GLY A 328 -1.84 -2.87 -24.08
N ASN A 329 -2.87 -2.11 -23.67
CA ASN A 329 -3.70 -2.47 -22.51
C ASN A 329 -4.60 -3.69 -22.72
N TRP A 330 -4.84 -4.06 -23.98
CA TRP A 330 -5.81 -5.09 -24.39
C TRP A 330 -5.24 -6.03 -25.47
N GLY A 331 -3.91 -6.01 -25.64
CA GLY A 331 -3.18 -6.70 -26.69
C GLY A 331 -2.36 -5.76 -27.57
N THR A 332 -1.76 -6.35 -28.61
CA THR A 332 -0.83 -5.68 -29.54
C THR A 332 -1.51 -5.01 -30.72
N ILE A 333 -2.83 -5.18 -30.88
CA ILE A 333 -3.61 -4.54 -31.95
C ILE A 333 -3.80 -3.06 -31.62
N VAL A 334 -3.52 -2.18 -32.58
CA VAL A 334 -3.69 -0.73 -32.44
C VAL A 334 -5.17 -0.37 -32.62
N MET A 335 -5.72 0.38 -31.67
CA MET A 335 -6.97 1.10 -31.85
C MET A 335 -6.68 2.46 -32.52
N PRO A 336 -7.23 2.74 -33.71
CA PRO A 336 -7.18 4.07 -34.32
C PRO A 336 -7.84 5.12 -33.40
N GLY A 337 -7.29 6.33 -33.36
CA GLY A 337 -7.93 7.44 -32.66
C GLY A 337 -9.10 8.02 -33.45
N HIS A 338 -10.05 8.61 -32.74
CA HIS A 338 -11.21 9.32 -33.28
C HIS A 338 -11.10 10.82 -32.96
N PRO A 339 -10.12 11.56 -33.52
CA PRO A 339 -9.88 12.96 -33.19
C PRO A 339 -11.03 13.90 -33.57
N ASP A 340 -11.89 13.47 -34.50
CA ASP A 340 -13.06 14.22 -34.96
C ASP A 340 -14.30 13.98 -34.06
N MET A 341 -14.24 13.04 -33.12
CA MET A 341 -15.31 12.80 -32.14
C MET A 341 -15.22 13.83 -31.01
N SER A 342 -16.36 14.42 -30.63
CA SER A 342 -16.40 15.35 -29.50
C SER A 342 -16.13 14.63 -28.18
N GLU A 343 -15.54 15.32 -27.20
CA GLU A 343 -15.33 14.74 -25.86
C GLU A 343 -16.64 14.27 -25.23
N GLU A 344 -17.73 15.02 -25.43
CA GLU A 344 -19.06 14.65 -24.94
C GLU A 344 -19.57 13.35 -25.55
N ASP A 345 -19.44 13.18 -26.87
CA ASP A 345 -19.83 11.96 -27.57
C ASP A 345 -18.98 10.77 -27.13
N ALA A 346 -17.66 10.96 -27.02
CA ALA A 346 -16.75 9.92 -26.57
C ALA A 346 -17.05 9.49 -25.12
N ARG A 347 -17.35 10.45 -24.21
CA ARG A 347 -17.78 10.15 -22.84
C ARG A 347 -19.09 9.37 -22.82
N ALA A 348 -20.06 9.73 -23.64
CA ALA A 348 -21.34 9.01 -23.74
C ALA A 348 -21.14 7.58 -24.24
N ALA A 349 -20.35 7.37 -25.29
CA ALA A 349 -20.01 6.04 -25.80
C ALA A 349 -19.31 5.18 -24.74
N VAL A 350 -18.30 5.75 -24.04
CA VAL A 350 -17.58 5.07 -22.95
C VAL A 350 -18.52 4.70 -21.79
N THR A 351 -19.44 5.58 -21.43
CA THR A 351 -20.43 5.33 -20.38
C THR A 351 -21.31 4.13 -20.74
N TYR A 352 -21.77 4.04 -21.98
CA TYR A 352 -22.49 2.85 -22.46
C TYR A 352 -21.61 1.59 -22.41
N ILE A 353 -20.37 1.66 -22.90
CA ILE A 353 -19.43 0.52 -22.90
C ILE A 353 -19.21 -0.05 -21.48
N LEU A 354 -19.03 0.84 -20.49
CA LEU A 354 -18.85 0.45 -19.08
C LEU A 354 -20.11 -0.12 -18.43
N SER A 355 -21.29 0.09 -19.03
CA SER A 355 -22.55 -0.46 -18.54
C SER A 355 -22.86 -1.86 -19.07
N VAL A 356 -22.15 -2.30 -20.13
CA VAL A 356 -22.34 -3.63 -20.72
C VAL A 356 -22.07 -4.68 -19.64
N PRO A 357 -22.98 -5.64 -19.39
CA PRO A 357 -22.79 -6.63 -18.34
C PRO A 357 -21.45 -7.36 -18.48
N PRO A 358 -20.64 -7.43 -17.40
CA PRO A 358 -19.38 -8.16 -17.44
C PRO A 358 -19.64 -9.64 -17.68
N GLN A 359 -18.81 -10.27 -18.51
CA GLN A 359 -18.91 -11.70 -18.78
C GLN A 359 -18.18 -12.45 -17.66
N GLU A 360 -18.84 -13.42 -17.00
CA GLU A 360 -18.27 -14.18 -15.87
C GLU A 360 -17.05 -15.04 -16.26
N ALA A 361 -16.83 -15.28 -17.56
CA ALA A 361 -15.63 -15.92 -18.09
C ALA A 361 -15.31 -15.37 -19.48
N ASP A 362 -14.07 -14.91 -19.67
CA ASP A 362 -13.52 -14.54 -20.98
C ASP A 362 -13.36 -15.82 -21.84
N PRO A 363 -14.05 -15.96 -22.98
CA PRO A 363 -13.90 -17.13 -23.83
C PRO A 363 -12.56 -17.17 -24.59
N ALA A 364 -11.80 -16.07 -24.60
CA ALA A 364 -10.49 -15.97 -25.25
C ALA A 364 -9.56 -15.00 -24.48
N PRO A 365 -9.15 -15.35 -23.24
CA PRO A 365 -8.29 -14.51 -22.43
C PRO A 365 -6.93 -14.30 -23.11
N PRO A 366 -6.25 -13.17 -22.85
CA PRO A 366 -4.87 -13.00 -23.28
C PRO A 366 -4.06 -14.17 -22.72
N LEU A 367 -3.31 -14.81 -23.61
CA LEU A 367 -2.50 -15.97 -23.28
C LEU A 367 -1.06 -15.53 -23.05
N ASP A 368 -0.40 -16.19 -22.11
CA ASP A 368 1.04 -16.09 -21.94
C ASP A 368 1.79 -16.73 -23.12
N GLU A 369 3.12 -16.69 -23.07
CA GLU A 369 3.98 -17.31 -24.09
C GLU A 369 3.80 -18.84 -24.22
N ASN A 370 3.12 -19.47 -23.25
CA ASN A 370 2.81 -20.89 -23.22
C ASN A 370 1.38 -21.20 -23.68
N GLY A 371 0.58 -20.20 -24.03
CA GLY A 371 -0.81 -20.38 -24.46
C GLY A 371 -1.81 -20.52 -23.32
N GLU A 372 -1.42 -20.17 -22.09
CA GLU A 372 -2.29 -20.25 -20.91
C GLU A 372 -2.87 -18.88 -20.55
N PRO A 373 -4.13 -18.79 -20.07
CA PRO A 373 -4.71 -17.53 -19.60
C PRO A 373 -3.87 -16.91 -18.47
N TYR A 374 -3.62 -15.60 -18.54
CA TYR A 374 -3.10 -14.87 -17.37
C TYR A 374 -4.11 -14.99 -16.21
N VAL A 375 -3.68 -15.57 -15.09
CA VAL A 375 -4.51 -15.69 -13.89
C VAL A 375 -4.53 -14.32 -13.18
N ALA A 376 -5.74 -13.82 -12.88
CA ALA A 376 -5.96 -12.55 -12.21
C ALA A 376 -5.63 -12.60 -10.71
#